data_AF-A0A2V7ENG3-F1
#
_entry.id   AF-A0A2V7ENG3-F1
#
_cell.length_a   1.000
_cell.length_b   1.000
_cell.length_c   1.000
_cell.angle_alpha   90.00
_cell.angle_beta   90.00
_cell.angle_gamma   90.00
#
_symmetry.space_group_name_H-M   'P 1'
#
loop_
_entity.id
_entity.type
_entity.pdbx_description
1 polymer ?
#
loop_
_entity_poly.entity_id
_entity_poly.type
_entity_poly.pdbx_seq_one_letter_code
_entity_poly.pdbx_strand_id
1 'polypeptide(L)'
;MARLLEKYRSVSATAFASQPQADSARAMRPARRVSLRDARGVVLVALVFDSTASGFWVRGTGGAAAGEAGTVYRMNAWDVDGLTPTRGALVPNKK
;
A
#
# COMPACT_ATOMS: atom_id res chain seq x y z
N MET A 1 -25.97 22.81 -7.56
CA MET A 1 -26.42 21.47 -7.12
C MET A 1 -26.43 20.43 -8.24
N ALA A 2 -26.90 20.76 -9.46
CA ALA A 2 -26.95 19.83 -10.61
C ALA A 2 -25.60 19.19 -10.98
N ARG A 3 -24.52 19.97 -11.02
CA ARG A 3 -23.16 19.49 -11.37
C ARG A 3 -22.55 18.50 -10.37
N LEU A 4 -22.95 18.59 -9.09
CA LEU A 4 -22.51 17.63 -8.06
C LEU A 4 -23.27 16.31 -8.23
N LEU A 5 -24.58 16.38 -8.46
CA LEU A 5 -25.42 15.21 -8.72
C LEU A 5 -25.06 14.49 -10.02
N GLU A 6 -24.62 15.21 -11.05
CA GLU A 6 -24.03 14.61 -12.27
C GLU A 6 -22.74 13.84 -11.99
N LYS A 7 -21.85 14.40 -11.16
CA LYS A 7 -20.64 13.67 -10.73
C LYS A 7 -21.02 12.39 -9.99
N TYR A 8 -21.99 12.43 -9.09
CA TYR A 8 -22.46 11.23 -8.38
C TYR A 8 -23.19 10.22 -9.29
N ARG A 9 -23.93 10.67 -10.32
CA ARG A 9 -24.51 9.78 -11.34
C ARG A 9 -23.47 9.07 -12.20
N SER A 10 -22.32 9.70 -12.41
CA SER A 10 -21.17 9.07 -13.08
C SER A 10 -20.39 8.09 -12.20
N VAL A 11 -20.66 8.07 -10.89
CA VAL A 11 -20.17 7.01 -9.98
C VAL A 11 -21.02 5.76 -10.22
N SER A 12 -20.80 5.13 -11.37
CA SER A 12 -21.19 3.75 -11.59
C SER A 12 -20.53 2.88 -10.52
N ALA A 13 -21.18 1.79 -10.11
CA ALA A 13 -20.69 0.83 -9.12
C ALA A 13 -19.43 0.06 -9.56
N THR A 14 -18.66 0.60 -10.51
CA THR A 14 -17.24 0.32 -10.75
C THR A 14 -16.32 0.88 -9.65
N ALA A 15 -16.84 1.65 -8.69
CA ALA A 15 -16.07 2.32 -7.64
C ALA A 15 -15.93 1.53 -6.31
N PHE A 16 -16.57 0.36 -6.18
CA PHE A 16 -16.33 -0.51 -5.01
C PHE A 16 -15.13 -1.41 -5.26
N ALA A 17 -14.27 -1.54 -4.26
CA ALA A 17 -13.15 -2.47 -4.31
C ALA A 17 -13.68 -3.89 -4.61
N SER A 18 -13.07 -4.58 -5.56
CA SER A 18 -13.32 -6.01 -5.76
C SER A 18 -12.93 -6.79 -4.49
N GLN A 19 -13.46 -8.00 -4.31
CA GLN A 19 -13.12 -8.81 -3.13
C GLN A 19 -11.60 -8.96 -2.91
N PRO A 20 -10.78 -9.23 -3.96
CA PRO A 20 -9.32 -9.25 -3.80
C PRO A 20 -8.74 -7.90 -3.36
N GLN A 21 -9.27 -6.78 -3.85
CA GLN A 21 -8.82 -5.44 -3.45
C GLN A 21 -9.19 -5.13 -1.99
N ALA A 22 -10.38 -5.53 -1.54
CA ALA A 22 -10.80 -5.39 -0.15
C ALA A 22 -9.94 -6.24 0.80
N ASP A 23 -9.61 -7.47 0.40
CA ASP A 23 -8.72 -8.36 1.16
C ASP A 23 -7.29 -7.79 1.23
N SER A 24 -6.78 -7.25 0.13
CA SER A 24 -5.48 -6.58 0.10
C SER A 24 -5.46 -5.29 0.92
N ALA A 25 -6.56 -4.52 0.96
CA ALA A 25 -6.68 -3.35 1.83
C ALA A 25 -6.61 -3.73 3.32
N ARG A 26 -7.10 -4.92 3.69
CA ARG A 26 -6.97 -5.49 5.04
C ARG A 26 -5.56 -6.03 5.31
N ALA A 27 -4.73 -6.19 4.27
CA ALA A 27 -3.40 -6.79 4.30
C ALA A 27 -3.40 -8.15 5.01
N MET A 28 -4.33 -9.03 4.66
CA MET A 28 -4.41 -10.37 5.25
C MET A 28 -3.21 -11.24 4.86
N ARG A 29 -2.58 -10.98 3.71
CA ARG A 29 -1.43 -11.74 3.19
C ARG A 29 -0.38 -10.79 2.59
N PRO A 30 0.30 -9.99 3.42
CA PRO A 30 1.21 -8.97 2.91
C PRO A 30 2.41 -9.64 2.22
N ALA A 31 2.67 -9.19 1.00
CA ALA A 31 3.80 -9.63 0.19
C ALA A 31 5.13 -9.08 0.72
N ARG A 32 5.13 -7.85 1.26
CA ARG A 32 6.32 -7.17 1.79
C ARG A 32 5.99 -6.34 3.03
N ARG A 33 7.02 -6.04 3.81
CA ARG A 33 6.93 -5.20 5.02
C ARG A 33 8.17 -4.31 5.11
N VAL A 34 8.01 -3.08 5.59
CA VAL A 34 9.14 -2.19 5.92
C VAL A 34 8.85 -1.46 7.23
N SER A 35 9.91 -1.20 7.99
CA SER A 35 9.84 -0.32 9.15
C SER A 35 11.00 0.65 9.11
N LEU A 36 10.71 1.94 9.17
CA LEU A 36 11.69 2.99 9.40
C LEU A 36 11.77 3.28 10.90
N ARG A 37 12.98 3.33 11.43
CA ARG A 37 13.24 3.61 12.84
C ARG A 37 14.17 4.81 12.97
N ASP A 38 14.03 5.55 14.05
CA ASP A 38 15.01 6.58 14.41
C ASP A 38 16.31 5.94 14.93
N ALA A 39 17.31 6.78 15.22
CA ALA A 39 18.60 6.34 15.73
C ALA A 39 18.52 5.64 17.11
N ARG A 40 17.43 5.83 17.86
CA ARG A 40 17.17 5.20 19.15
C ARG A 40 16.36 3.90 19.00
N GLY A 41 16.02 3.52 17.77
CA GLY A 41 15.26 2.32 17.46
C GLY A 41 13.74 2.49 17.56
N VAL A 42 13.24 3.71 17.78
CA VAL A 42 11.80 4.01 17.82
C VAL A 42 11.22 3.91 16.41
N VAL A 43 10.11 3.19 16.25
CA VAL A 43 9.43 3.06 14.96
C VAL A 43 8.78 4.40 14.59
N LEU A 44 9.28 5.02 13.52
CA LEU A 44 8.72 6.23 12.95
C LEU A 44 7.54 5.90 12.03
N VAL A 45 7.71 4.88 11.20
CA VAL A 45 6.66 4.33 10.34
C VAL A 45 6.88 2.84 10.13
N ALA A 46 5.80 2.07 10.15
CA ALA A 46 5.75 0.68 9.72
C ALA A 46 4.67 0.54 8.64
N LEU A 47 5.04 -0.05 7.51
CA LEU A 47 4.15 -0.28 6.37
C LEU A 47 4.10 -1.76 6.01
N VAL A 48 2.92 -2.20 5.57
CA VAL A 48 2.74 -3.51 4.92
C VAL A 48 2.20 -3.30 3.51
N PHE A 49 2.66 -4.14 2.60
CA PHE A 49 2.40 -4.07 1.17
C PHE A 49 1.72 -5.36 0.74
N ASP A 50 0.48 -5.26 0.27
CA ASP A 50 -0.27 -6.38 -0.29
C ASP A 50 -0.32 -6.22 -1.81
N SER A 51 -0.02 -7.30 -2.54
CA SER A 51 0.14 -7.25 -4.00
C SER A 51 -1.14 -7.70 -4.69
N THR A 52 -1.53 -6.96 -5.71
CA THR A 52 -2.61 -7.32 -6.63
C THR A 52 -2.09 -7.30 -8.07
N ALA A 53 -2.87 -7.83 -9.02
CA ALA A 53 -2.56 -7.72 -10.44
C ALA A 53 -2.40 -6.26 -10.93
N SER A 54 -2.89 -5.28 -10.16
CA SER A 54 -2.95 -3.87 -10.53
C SER A 54 -1.96 -2.97 -9.77
N GLY A 55 -1.03 -3.56 -9.02
CA GLY A 55 -0.07 -2.87 -8.15
C GLY A 55 -0.21 -3.26 -6.69
N PHE A 56 0.31 -2.42 -5.80
CA PHE A 56 0.35 -2.67 -4.35
C PHE A 56 -0.61 -1.78 -3.59
N TRP A 57 -1.27 -2.38 -2.60
CA TRP A 57 -2.02 -1.70 -1.57
C TRP A 57 -1.13 -1.59 -0.33
N VAL A 58 -0.95 -0.37 0.17
CA VAL A 58 0.03 -0.04 1.21
C VAL A 58 -0.69 0.62 2.37
N ARG A 59 -0.50 0.08 3.57
CA ARG A 59 -1.12 0.63 4.78
C ARG A 59 -0.09 0.84 5.88
N GLY A 60 -0.31 1.88 6.67
CA GLY A 60 0.37 2.07 7.94
C GLY A 60 -0.07 1.02 8.96
N THR A 61 0.88 0.47 9.71
CA THR A 61 0.62 -0.46 10.82
C THR A 61 1.18 0.02 12.15
N GLY A 62 1.90 1.14 12.18
CA GLY A 62 2.39 1.74 13.42
C GLY A 62 3.46 2.81 13.20
N GLY A 63 3.80 3.48 14.30
CA GLY A 63 4.70 4.63 14.32
C GLY A 63 3.94 5.96 14.32
N ALA A 64 4.60 7.02 14.76
CA ALA A 64 4.00 8.36 14.89
C ALA A 64 3.62 8.99 13.54
N ALA A 65 4.22 8.52 12.45
CA ALA A 65 3.93 8.95 11.09
C ALA A 65 3.12 7.92 10.29
N ALA A 66 2.64 6.84 10.92
CA ALA A 66 1.58 6.05 10.29
C ALA A 66 0.37 6.98 10.15
N GLY A 67 -0.03 7.26 8.91
CA GLY A 67 -1.18 8.11 8.62
C GLY A 67 -2.45 7.65 9.33
N GLU A 68 -3.53 8.44 9.19
CA GLU A 68 -4.81 8.16 9.85
C GLU A 68 -5.22 6.69 9.72
N ALA A 69 -5.62 6.09 10.85
CA ALA A 69 -5.97 4.68 10.94
C ALA A 69 -7.02 4.32 9.87
N GLY A 70 -6.65 3.43 8.94
CA GLY A 70 -7.50 3.02 7.83
C GLY A 70 -7.17 3.64 6.47
N THR A 71 -6.22 4.58 6.41
CA THR A 71 -5.73 5.08 5.12
C THR A 71 -4.93 4.00 4.40
N VAL A 72 -5.36 3.69 3.17
CA VAL A 72 -4.65 2.76 2.28
C VAL A 72 -4.25 3.49 1.00
N TYR A 73 -2.97 3.36 0.65
CA TYR A 73 -2.38 3.98 -0.53
C TYR A 73 -2.22 2.94 -1.63
N ARG A 74 -2.29 3.39 -2.88
CA ARG A 74 -1.94 2.58 -4.04
C ARG A 74 -0.57 2.99 -4.56
N MET A 75 0.31 2.01 -4.75
CA MET A 75 1.66 2.22 -5.29
C MET A 75 1.92 1.27 -6.45
N ASN A 76 2.72 1.71 -7.42
CA ASN A 76 3.18 0.83 -8.50
C ASN A 76 4.33 -0.07 -8.01
N ALA A 77 4.69 -1.08 -8.81
CA ALA A 77 5.72 -2.04 -8.42
C ALA A 77 7.12 -1.42 -8.30
N TRP A 78 7.46 -0.43 -9.13
CA TRP A 78 8.78 0.22 -9.15
C TRP A 78 9.01 1.03 -7.87
N ASP A 79 8.01 1.79 -7.43
CA ASP A 79 8.08 2.55 -6.18
C ASP A 79 8.25 1.59 -4.98
N VAL A 80 7.54 0.47 -4.98
CA VAL A 80 7.63 -0.55 -3.92
C VAL A 80 8.98 -1.28 -3.93
N ASP A 81 9.57 -1.54 -5.10
CA ASP A 81 10.91 -2.11 -5.23
C ASP A 81 11.99 -1.16 -4.68
N GLY A 82 11.83 0.16 -4.85
CA GLY A 82 12.74 1.15 -4.26
C GLY A 82 12.69 1.22 -2.73
N LEU A 83 11.51 0.97 -2.13
CA LEU A 83 11.32 0.98 -0.67
C LEU A 83 11.59 -0.37 0.00
N THR A 84 11.29 -1.45 -0.71
CA THR A 84 11.42 -2.83 -0.24
C THR A 84 12.00 -3.69 -1.36
N PRO A 85 13.33 -3.67 -1.56
CA PRO A 85 13.95 -4.44 -2.61
C PRO A 85 13.51 -5.90 -2.52
N THR A 86 13.09 -6.47 -3.65
CA THR A 86 12.78 -7.90 -3.69
C THR A 86 13.99 -8.70 -3.23
N ARG A 87 13.76 -9.84 -2.57
CA ARG A 87 14.85 -10.71 -2.10
C ARG A 87 15.82 -11.08 -3.23
N GLY A 88 15.34 -11.13 -4.48
CA GLY A 88 16.12 -11.30 -5.71
C GLY A 88 17.06 -10.13 -6.05
N ALA A 89 16.69 -8.89 -5.73
CA ALA A 89 17.53 -7.71 -5.95
C ALA A 89 18.72 -7.62 -4.98
N LEU A 90 18.68 -8.36 -3.87
CA LEU A 90 19.79 -8.47 -2.91
C LEU A 90 20.70 -9.68 -3.21
N VAL A 91 20.36 -10.49 -4.22
CA VAL A 91 21.23 -11.59 -4.64
C VAL A 91 22.29 -11.01 -5.57
N PRO A 92 23.59 -11.20 -5.30
CA PRO A 92 24.65 -10.75 -6.19
C PRO A 92 24.40 -11.31 -7.59
N ASN A 93 24.47 -10.45 -8.61
CA ASN A 93 24.41 -10.91 -9.98
C ASN A 93 25.64 -11.80 -10.22
N LYS A 94 25.42 -13.11 -10.42
CA LYS A 94 26.52 -14.03 -10.71
C LYS A 94 27.10 -13.63 -12.07
N LYS A 95 28.26 -12.99 -12.04
CA LYS A 95 29.13 -12.85 -13.22
C LYS A 95 29.78 -14.19 -13.52
#